data_AF-U7TXU4-F1
#
_entry.id   AF-U7TXU4-F1
#
_cell.length_a   1.000
_cell.length_b   1.000
_cell.length_c   1.000
_cell.angle_alpha   90.00
_cell.angle_beta   90.00
_cell.angle_gamma   90.00
#
_symmetry.space_group_name_H-M   'P 1'
#
loop_
_entity.id
_entity.type
_entity.pdbx_description
1 polymer ?
#
loop_
_entity_poly.entity_id
_entity_poly.type
_entity_poly.pdbx_seq_one_letter_code
_entity_poly.pdbx_strand_id
1 'polypeptide(L)' 'MENLKIITTDIFLEKFDNHTLENEDLEAIYFQKTFEDTNNSYWEEVENGEYYIIFKIVINKDFLKILYKRIVREI' A
#
# COMPACT_ATOMS: atom_id res chain seq x y z
N MET A 1 -4.01 18.20 -13.33
CA MET A 1 -3.87 16.78 -12.96
C MET A 1 -2.43 16.61 -12.55
N GLU A 2 -2.18 16.60 -11.24
CA GLU A 2 -0.85 16.22 -10.75
C GLU A 2 -0.53 14.82 -11.26
N ASN A 3 0.71 14.60 -11.67
CA ASN A 3 1.15 13.27 -12.09
C ASN A 3 1.07 12.37 -10.86
N LEU A 4 0.03 11.55 -10.81
CA LEU A 4 -0.16 10.55 -9.78
C LEU A 4 1.06 9.62 -9.77
N LYS A 5 1.82 9.65 -8.68
CA LYS A 5 3.01 8.81 -8.49
C LYS A 5 2.51 7.36 -8.44
N ILE A 6 2.90 6.56 -9.43
CA ILE A 6 2.67 5.13 -9.41
C ILE A 6 3.71 4.53 -8.47
N ILE A 7 3.25 3.76 -7.48
CA ILE A 7 4.11 3.02 -6.57
C ILE A 7 3.73 1.54 -6.67
N THR A 8 4.73 0.68 -6.83
CA THR A 8 4.50 -0.77 -6.84
C THR A 8 4.56 -1.34 -5.43
N THR A 9 3.94 -2.50 -5.22
CA THR A 9 4.01 -3.26 -3.97
C THR A 9 5.44 -3.47 -3.46
N ASP A 10 6.38 -3.77 -4.35
CA ASP A 10 7.80 -3.97 -3.99
C ASP A 10 8.47 -2.67 -3.50
N ILE A 11 8.24 -1.54 -4.18
CA ILE A 11 8.80 -0.24 -3.78
C ILE A 11 8.21 0.22 -2.44
N PHE A 12 6.91 0.00 -2.24
CA PHE A 12 6.26 0.31 -0.97
C PHE A 12 6.87 -0.48 0.19
N LEU A 13 7.11 -1.79 -0.01
CA LEU A 13 7.72 -2.64 1.01
C LEU A 13 9.15 -2.20 1.35
N GLU A 14 9.96 -1.87 0.34
CA GLU A 14 11.31 -1.35 0.55
C GLU A 14 11.30 -0.07 1.39
N LYS A 15 10.43 0.88 1.03
CA LYS A 15 10.27 2.13 1.79
C LYS A 15 9.72 1.90 3.19
N PHE A 16 8.80 0.94 3.34
CA PHE A 16 8.22 0.59 4.63
C PHE A 16 9.30 0.01 5.57
N ASP A 17 10.07 -0.97 5.11
CA ASP A 17 11.13 -1.61 5.90
C ASP A 17 12.25 -0.61 6.26
N ASN A 18 12.53 0.34 5.36
CA ASN A 18 13.51 1.41 5.58
C ASN A 18 12.97 2.64 6.35
N HIS A 19 11.69 2.67 6.72
CA HIS A 19 11.02 3.81 7.36
C HIS A 19 11.12 5.12 6.55
N THR A 20 11.11 5.04 5.22
CA THR A 20 11.25 6.17 4.27
C THR A 20 9.97 6.44 3.47
N LEU A 21 8.81 6.02 3.97
CA LEU A 21 7.52 6.31 3.35
C LEU A 21 7.19 7.80 3.45
N GLU A 22 6.94 8.42 2.31
CA GLU A 22 6.52 9.80 2.18
C GLU A 22 4.98 9.89 2.17
N ASN A 23 4.44 11.08 2.44
CA ASN A 23 2.98 11.27 2.41
C ASN A 23 2.40 10.96 1.02
N GLU A 24 3.11 11.30 -0.05
CA GLU A 24 2.70 11.00 -1.43
C GLU A 24 2.61 9.48 -1.69
N ASP A 25 3.48 8.68 -1.04
CA ASP A 25 3.41 7.21 -1.15
C ASP A 25 2.16 6.67 -0.42
N LEU A 26 1.78 7.31 0.70
CA LEU A 26 0.56 6.96 1.44
C LEU A 26 -0.70 7.40 0.69
N GLU A 27 -0.68 8.57 0.05
CA GLU A 27 -1.77 9.07 -0.79
C GLU A 27 -2.01 8.20 -2.02
N ALA A 28 -0.94 7.67 -2.65
CA ALA A 28 -1.07 6.73 -3.77
C ALA A 28 -1.86 5.47 -3.37
N ILE A 29 -1.62 4.95 -2.16
CA ILE A 29 -2.34 3.79 -1.61
C ILE A 29 -3.76 4.18 -1.20
N TYR A 30 -3.92 5.36 -0.61
CA TYR A 30 -5.16 5.77 0.03
C TYR A 30 -6.21 6.32 -0.95
N PHE A 31 -5.80 7.05 -1.99
CA PHE A 31 -6.72 7.72 -2.91
C PHE A 31 -6.76 7.11 -4.32
N GLN A 32 -5.66 6.54 -4.82
CA GLN A 32 -5.45 6.59 -6.28
C GLN A 32 -5.61 5.28 -7.03
N LYS A 33 -5.73 4.11 -6.38
CA LYS A 33 -5.70 2.81 -7.09
C LYS A 33 -4.47 2.68 -8.02
N THR A 34 -3.43 3.50 -7.82
CA THR A 34 -2.15 3.48 -8.54
C THR A 34 -1.12 2.64 -7.78
N PHE A 35 -1.57 1.92 -6.74
CA PHE A 35 -0.79 0.90 -6.06
C PHE A 35 -0.85 -0.39 -6.87
N GLU A 36 0.20 -0.63 -7.65
CA GLU A 36 0.25 -1.72 -8.62
C GLU A 36 0.94 -2.96 -8.03
N ASP A 37 0.34 -4.11 -8.26
CA ASP A 37 0.95 -5.40 -7.98
C ASP A 37 2.16 -5.64 -8.90
N THR A 38 3.08 -6.46 -8.44
CA THR A 38 4.17 -7.00 -9.26
C THR A 38 4.02 -8.51 -9.43
N ASN A 39 4.83 -9.10 -10.31
CA ASN A 39 4.89 -10.56 -10.41
C ASN A 39 5.34 -11.24 -9.09
N ASN A 40 6.00 -10.49 -8.21
CA ASN A 40 6.57 -11.01 -6.97
C ASN A 40 5.70 -10.73 -5.76
N SER A 41 4.85 -9.72 -5.80
CA SER A 41 4.01 -9.38 -4.66
C SER A 41 2.70 -8.73 -5.11
N TYR A 42 1.64 -8.99 -4.37
CA TYR A 42 0.34 -8.38 -4.63
C TYR A 42 -0.33 -7.97 -3.33
N TRP A 43 -1.31 -7.06 -3.40
CA TRP A 43 -2.08 -6.63 -2.24
C TRP A 43 -3.57 -6.93 -2.37
N GLU A 44 -4.22 -7.10 -1.22
CA GLU A 44 -5.66 -7.35 -1.11
C GLU A 44 -6.27 -6.37 -0.10
N GLU A 45 -7.39 -5.75 -0.43
CA GLU A 45 -8.21 -5.03 0.56
C GLU A 45 -8.87 -6.05 1.48
N VAL A 46 -8.61 -5.94 2.79
CA VAL A 46 -9.15 -6.84 3.81
C VAL A 46 -10.37 -6.20 4.49
N GLU A 47 -10.29 -4.90 4.78
CA GLU A 47 -11.36 -4.16 5.45
C GLU A 47 -11.35 -2.69 5.05
N ASN A 48 -12.53 -2.11 4.86
CA ASN A 48 -12.71 -0.70 4.53
C ASN A 48 -13.71 -0.09 5.52
N GLY A 49 -13.17 0.57 6.52
CA GLY A 49 -13.94 1.35 7.48
C GLY A 49 -14.20 2.77 6.97
N GLU A 50 -15.10 3.47 7.65
CA GLU A 50 -15.42 4.87 7.36
C GLU A 50 -14.16 5.76 7.35
N TYR A 51 -13.27 5.51 8.32
CA TYR A 51 -12.06 6.27 8.55
C TYR A 51 -10.77 5.51 8.24
N TYR A 52 -10.83 4.29 7.69
CA TYR A 52 -9.61 3.56 7.39
C TYR A 52 -9.74 2.48 6.34
N ILE A 53 -8.60 2.10 5.77
CA ILE A 53 -8.46 0.90 4.96
C ILE A 53 -7.41 0.01 5.61
N ILE A 54 -7.71 -1.29 5.69
CA ILE A 54 -6.77 -2.36 6.01
C ILE A 54 -6.54 -3.15 4.73
N PHE A 55 -5.29 -3.23 4.32
CA PHE A 55 -4.86 -4.08 3.21
C PHE A 55 -3.85 -5.10 3.72
N LYS A 56 -3.70 -6.20 2.98
CA LYS A 56 -2.73 -7.27 3.21
C LYS A 56 -1.82 -7.35 1.99
N ILE A 57 -0.51 -7.44 2.19
CA ILE A 57 0.46 -7.67 1.13
C ILE A 57 0.91 -9.15 1.16
N VAL A 58 1.03 -9.76 -0.01
CA VAL A 58 1.52 -11.14 -0.19
C VAL A 58 2.80 -11.06 -1.01
N ILE A 59 3.90 -11.67 -0.56
CA ILE A 59 5.21 -11.60 -1.21
C ILE A 59 5.62 -13.00 -1.65
N ASN A 60 5.33 -13.32 -2.91
CA ASN A 60 5.53 -14.61 -3.57
C ASN A 60 4.78 -15.76 -2.86
N LYS A 61 4.43 -16.82 -3.59
CA LYS A 61 3.48 -17.86 -3.16
C LYS A 61 3.86 -18.59 -1.85
N ASP A 62 5.11 -18.49 -1.42
CA ASP A 62 5.66 -19.21 -0.26
C ASP A 62 5.89 -18.34 0.99
N PHE A 63 5.79 -17.00 0.91
CA PHE A 63 6.05 -16.12 2.05
C PHE A 63 4.90 -15.11 2.26
N LEU A 64 4.18 -15.28 3.37
CA LEU A 64 3.09 -14.38 3.74
C LEU A 64 3.60 -13.33 4.75
N LYS A 65 3.78 -12.08 4.30
CA LYS A 65 4.03 -10.94 5.20
C LYS A 65 2.75 -10.12 5.35
N ILE A 66 1.93 -10.48 6.34
CA ILE A 66 0.69 -9.73 6.62
C ILE A 66 1.05 -8.40 7.28
N LEU A 67 0.95 -7.31 6.52
CA LEU A 67 1.05 -5.95 7.04
C LEU A 67 -0.36 -5.42 7.32
N TYR A 68 -0.62 -4.93 8.53
CA TYR A 68 -1.86 -4.20 8.84
C TYR A 68 -1.50 -2.72 9.00
N LYS A 69 -1.79 -1.91 7.97
CA LYS A 69 -1.62 -0.46 8.08
C LYS A 69 -2.98 0.22 8.07
N ARG A 70 -3.35 0.81 9.21
CA ARG A 70 -4.52 1.69 9.32
C ARG A 70 -4.17 3.04 8.73
N ILE A 71 -4.64 3.33 7.52
CA ILE A 71 -4.54 4.69 6.97
C ILE A 71 -5.78 5.46 7.44
N VAL A 72 -5.61 6.56 8.18
CA VAL A 72 -6.75 7.30 8.76
C VAL A 72 -7.27 8.35 7.77
N ARG A 73 -8.58 8.37 7.53
CA ARG A 73 -9.27 9.47 6.84
C ARG A 73 -9.39 10.66 7.79
N GLU A 74 -8.52 11.66 7.69
CA GLU A 74 -8.78 12.96 8.33
C GLU A 74 -9.83 13.71 7.49
N ILE A 75 -10.94 14.10 8.13
CA ILE A 75 -12.03 14.91 7.55
C ILE A 75 -11.77 16.39 7.85
#